data_AF-A0A8H7CF35-F1
#
_entry.id   AF-A0A8H7CF35-F1
#
_cell.length_a   1.000
_cell.length_b   1.000
_cell.length_c   1.000
_cell.angle_alpha   90.00
_cell.angle_beta   90.00
_cell.angle_gamma   90.00
#
_symmetry.space_group_name_H-M   'P 1'
#
loop_
_entity.id
_entity.type
_entity.pdbx_description
1 polymer ?
#
loop_
_entity_poly.entity_id
_entity_poly.type
_entity_poly.pdbx_seq_one_letter_code
_entity_poly.pdbx_strand_id
1 'polypeptide(L)'
;MGFPQTFDAFVPSDTLQFLALSKIKPNYVPFETLSAVPLDIAAPATYSYAKELNAPAIFLHVLRTFYFALALLYTGFPSETPGVPQITFQELTTRIYHTCLLHDLGWSNTTEGAFMTYEHLHAVAPSYDAERVGDIVQSITLHTSNWPLGNSSAVGQLMSLTAFFEVEGFDNPGPGGIDYNLLFNRTTVAEIEKAFPRGDFYDEGSAAVEREFAKKPNCLLSHLPGGLSGELSVFLRGPIVPEGP
;
A
#
# COMPACT_ATOMS: atom_id res chain seq x y z
N MET A 1 16.69 -4.45 -15.80
CA MET A 1 15.53 -5.36 -15.92
C MET A 1 14.33 -4.50 -16.31
N GLY A 2 13.21 -5.08 -16.70
CA GLY A 2 11.98 -4.33 -16.97
C GLY A 2 10.84 -4.95 -16.17
N PHE A 3 9.72 -4.23 -16.06
CA PHE A 3 8.51 -4.81 -15.47
C PHE A 3 8.06 -6.04 -16.27
N PRO A 4 7.75 -7.16 -15.61
CA PRO A 4 7.02 -8.26 -16.23
C PRO A 4 5.74 -7.78 -16.93
N GLN A 5 5.34 -8.47 -18.00
CA GLN A 5 4.11 -8.12 -18.73
C GLN A 5 2.84 -8.53 -17.95
N THR A 6 2.94 -9.58 -17.15
CA THR A 6 1.86 -10.12 -16.33
C THR A 6 2.37 -10.56 -14.97
N PHE A 7 1.45 -10.62 -14.01
CA PHE A 7 1.68 -11.08 -12.64
C PHE A 7 0.61 -12.09 -12.27
N ASP A 8 0.85 -12.87 -11.21
CA ASP A 8 -0.18 -13.70 -10.62
C ASP A 8 -1.30 -12.80 -10.09
N ALA A 9 -2.55 -13.02 -10.50
CA ALA A 9 -3.70 -12.23 -10.07
C ALA A 9 -4.06 -12.48 -8.60
N PHE A 10 -3.66 -13.65 -8.06
CA PHE A 10 -3.88 -14.05 -6.68
C PHE A 10 -2.60 -14.61 -6.08
N VAL A 11 -2.34 -14.25 -4.83
CA VAL A 11 -1.17 -14.69 -4.06
C VAL A 11 -1.62 -15.06 -2.64
N PRO A 12 -0.83 -15.83 -1.86
CA PRO A 12 -1.19 -16.10 -0.47
C PRO A 12 -1.40 -14.80 0.31
N SER A 13 -2.47 -14.74 1.11
CA SER A 13 -2.70 -13.58 1.99
C SER A 13 -1.75 -13.55 3.18
N ASP A 14 -1.29 -14.73 3.62
CA ASP A 14 -0.32 -14.84 4.69
C ASP A 14 1.05 -14.41 4.17
N THR A 15 1.68 -13.45 4.85
CA THR A 15 2.92 -12.86 4.35
C THR A 15 4.09 -13.85 4.32
N LEU A 16 4.17 -14.80 5.24
CA LEU A 16 5.24 -15.81 5.23
C LEU A 16 5.08 -16.78 4.05
N GLN A 17 3.85 -17.23 3.79
CA GLN A 17 3.54 -18.03 2.60
C GLN A 17 3.78 -17.25 1.30
N PHE A 18 3.41 -15.97 1.26
CA PHE A 18 3.72 -15.08 0.14
C PHE A 18 5.22 -15.01 -0.11
N LEU A 19 6.02 -14.71 0.92
CA LEU A 19 7.48 -14.60 0.81
C LEU A 19 8.12 -15.89 0.31
N ALA A 20 7.64 -17.04 0.79
CA ALA A 20 8.13 -18.35 0.38
C ALA A 20 7.87 -18.67 -1.11
N LEU A 21 6.82 -18.11 -1.71
CA LEU A 21 6.51 -18.25 -3.13
C LEU A 21 7.07 -17.11 -3.99
N SER A 22 7.36 -15.97 -3.37
CA SER A 22 7.88 -14.80 -4.06
C SER A 22 9.26 -15.05 -4.66
N LYS A 23 9.53 -14.42 -5.80
CA LYS A 23 10.87 -14.41 -6.43
C LYS A 23 11.58 -13.08 -6.17
N ILE A 24 11.16 -12.36 -5.12
CA ILE A 24 11.63 -11.01 -4.82
C ILE A 24 13.13 -11.04 -4.55
N LYS A 25 13.84 -10.16 -5.26
CA LYS A 25 15.25 -9.87 -5.05
C LYS A 25 15.36 -8.35 -4.84
N PRO A 26 15.62 -7.88 -3.60
CA PRO A 26 15.62 -6.47 -3.21
C PRO A 26 16.84 -5.72 -3.77
N ASN A 27 17.00 -5.77 -5.09
CA ASN A 27 18.01 -5.08 -5.86
C ASN A 27 17.65 -3.61 -5.97
N TYR A 28 18.68 -2.76 -6.12
CA TYR A 28 18.46 -1.35 -6.38
C TYR A 28 17.69 -1.13 -7.69
N VAL A 29 16.66 -0.28 -7.58
CA VAL A 29 15.85 0.26 -8.66
C VAL A 29 15.84 1.78 -8.53
N PRO A 30 16.36 2.54 -9.51
CA PRO A 30 16.31 3.99 -9.47
C PRO A 30 14.88 4.52 -9.42
N PHE A 31 14.63 5.57 -8.65
CA PHE A 31 13.31 6.23 -8.63
C PHE A 31 12.88 6.70 -10.02
N GLU A 32 13.82 7.10 -10.88
CA GLU A 32 13.54 7.46 -12.28
C GLU A 32 12.93 6.29 -13.07
N THR A 33 13.32 5.05 -12.78
CA THR A 33 12.71 3.86 -13.41
C THR A 33 11.27 3.66 -12.95
N LEU A 34 10.98 3.92 -11.67
CA LEU A 34 9.64 3.77 -11.11
C LEU A 34 8.70 4.91 -11.56
N SER A 35 9.19 6.15 -11.57
CA SER A 35 8.44 7.34 -12.00
C SER A 35 8.25 7.44 -13.52
N ALA A 36 8.97 6.65 -14.31
CA ALA A 36 8.70 6.49 -15.73
C ALA A 36 7.43 5.68 -16.03
N VAL A 37 6.84 4.99 -15.04
CA VAL A 37 5.53 4.34 -15.19
C VAL A 37 4.47 5.44 -15.37
N PRO A 38 3.77 5.50 -16.53
CA PRO A 38 2.91 6.63 -16.85
C PRO A 38 1.74 6.76 -15.87
N LEU A 39 1.69 7.89 -15.16
CA LEU A 39 0.59 8.26 -14.27
C LEU A 39 -0.62 8.83 -15.03
N ASP A 40 -0.54 9.00 -16.34
CA ASP A 40 -1.66 9.43 -17.20
C ASP A 40 -2.61 8.27 -17.58
N ILE A 41 -2.16 7.02 -17.40
CA ILE A 41 -3.03 5.85 -17.17
C ILE A 41 -3.84 6.03 -15.87
N ALA A 42 -3.37 6.91 -14.98
CA ALA A 42 -3.72 6.98 -13.58
C ALA A 42 -4.61 8.21 -13.31
N ALA A 43 -5.90 8.00 -13.57
CA ALA A 43 -7.06 8.74 -13.06
C ALA A 43 -6.77 10.10 -12.38
N PRO A 44 -6.62 11.20 -13.15
CA PRO A 44 -6.34 12.53 -12.61
C PRO A 44 -7.42 13.02 -11.64
N ALA A 45 -8.67 12.56 -11.84
CA ALA A 45 -9.77 12.81 -10.92
C ALA A 45 -9.52 12.15 -9.55
N THR A 46 -9.03 10.90 -9.51
CA THR A 46 -8.65 10.21 -8.27
C THR A 46 -7.48 10.89 -7.57
N TYR A 47 -6.45 11.29 -8.31
CA TYR A 47 -5.33 12.03 -7.73
C TYR A 47 -5.81 13.31 -7.05
N SER A 48 -6.64 14.10 -7.74
CA SER A 48 -7.17 15.36 -7.22
C SER A 48 -8.05 15.12 -5.99
N TYR A 49 -8.91 14.10 -6.05
CA TYR A 49 -9.80 13.72 -4.95
C TYR A 49 -9.02 13.29 -3.69
N ALA A 50 -8.03 12.42 -3.84
CA ALA A 50 -7.16 11.99 -2.75
C ALA A 50 -6.37 13.16 -2.15
N LYS A 51 -5.86 14.07 -3.00
CA LYS A 51 -5.11 15.26 -2.56
C LYS A 51 -5.96 16.26 -1.79
N GLU A 52 -7.23 16.40 -2.17
CA GLU A 52 -8.16 17.33 -1.51
C GLU A 52 -8.60 16.82 -0.14
N LEU A 53 -8.79 15.50 0.01
CA LEU A 53 -9.34 14.91 1.23
C LEU A 53 -8.31 14.53 2.28
N ASN A 54 -7.10 14.12 1.85
CA ASN A 54 -6.06 13.72 2.77
C ASN A 54 -5.30 14.93 3.32
N ALA A 55 -4.85 14.82 4.58
CA ALA A 55 -3.88 15.75 5.12
C ALA A 55 -2.56 15.65 4.30
N PRO A 56 -1.76 16.73 4.21
CA PRO A 56 -0.61 16.78 3.31
C PRO A 56 0.38 15.62 3.48
N ALA A 57 0.71 15.22 4.71
CA ALA A 57 1.67 14.15 4.93
C ALA A 57 1.06 12.76 4.65
N ILE A 58 -0.23 12.57 4.93
CA ILE A 58 -0.99 11.37 4.51
C ILE A 58 -1.04 11.27 2.98
N PHE A 59 -1.22 12.38 2.27
CA PHE A 59 -1.21 12.37 0.81
C PHE A 59 0.17 11.96 0.25
N LEU A 60 1.26 12.36 0.89
CA LEU A 60 2.59 11.89 0.50
C LEU A 60 2.82 10.41 0.84
N HIS A 61 2.23 9.91 1.94
CA HIS A 61 2.21 8.49 2.29
C HIS A 61 1.58 7.65 1.18
N VAL A 62 0.38 8.00 0.71
CA VAL A 62 -0.30 7.23 -0.35
C VAL A 62 0.46 7.21 -1.67
N LEU A 63 1.28 8.25 -1.95
CA LEU A 63 2.17 8.26 -3.10
C LEU A 63 3.36 7.33 -2.89
N ARG A 64 4.00 7.37 -1.70
CA ARG A 64 5.10 6.45 -1.37
C ARG A 64 4.68 4.99 -1.47
N THR A 65 3.52 4.61 -0.94
CA THR A 65 3.02 3.23 -1.01
C THR A 65 2.87 2.73 -2.44
N PHE A 66 2.39 3.58 -3.36
CA PHE A 66 2.35 3.25 -4.79
C PHE A 66 3.75 2.98 -5.37
N TYR A 67 4.73 3.82 -5.08
CA TYR A 67 6.10 3.61 -5.58
C TYR A 67 6.79 2.40 -4.93
N PHE A 68 6.51 2.10 -3.68
CA PHE A 68 6.94 0.84 -3.06
C PHE A 68 6.29 -0.37 -3.73
N ALA A 69 5.01 -0.29 -4.11
CA ALA A 69 4.37 -1.37 -4.87
C ALA A 69 5.05 -1.57 -6.23
N LEU A 70 5.36 -0.50 -6.94
CA LEU A 70 6.15 -0.57 -8.19
C LEU A 70 7.53 -1.20 -7.96
N ALA A 71 8.20 -0.87 -6.86
CA ALA A 71 9.48 -1.50 -6.52
C ALA A 71 9.34 -3.01 -6.36
N LEU A 72 8.32 -3.50 -5.63
CA LEU A 72 8.06 -4.93 -5.47
C LEU A 72 7.73 -5.64 -6.80
N LEU A 73 6.92 -5.01 -7.64
CA LEU A 73 6.60 -5.52 -8.98
C LEU A 73 7.86 -5.67 -9.83
N TYR A 74 8.78 -4.70 -9.75
CA TYR A 74 10.03 -4.72 -10.49
C TYR A 74 11.02 -5.76 -9.95
N THR A 75 11.04 -6.01 -8.64
CA THR A 75 12.05 -6.84 -7.98
C THR A 75 11.71 -8.32 -7.89
N GLY A 76 10.51 -8.74 -8.29
CA GLY A 76 10.17 -10.17 -8.42
C GLY A 76 8.89 -10.60 -7.71
N PHE A 77 7.87 -9.73 -7.71
CA PHE A 77 6.52 -10.13 -7.33
C PHE A 77 6.06 -11.38 -8.10
N PRO A 78 5.26 -12.28 -7.48
CA PRO A 78 4.81 -13.53 -8.12
C PRO A 78 4.23 -13.34 -9.53
N SER A 79 4.69 -14.20 -10.44
CA SER A 79 4.29 -14.24 -11.85
C SER A 79 4.54 -15.63 -12.41
N GLU A 80 3.70 -16.00 -13.38
CA GLU A 80 3.77 -17.27 -14.11
C GLU A 80 3.66 -18.51 -13.20
N THR A 81 2.96 -18.40 -12.07
CA THR A 81 2.73 -19.56 -11.20
C THR A 81 1.74 -20.53 -11.85
N PRO A 82 2.07 -21.83 -11.98
CA PRO A 82 1.19 -22.80 -12.60
C PRO A 82 -0.21 -22.85 -11.97
N GLY A 83 -1.24 -22.67 -12.80
CA GLY A 83 -2.64 -22.74 -12.37
C GLY A 83 -3.18 -21.45 -11.73
N VAL A 84 -2.39 -20.39 -11.62
CA VAL A 84 -2.83 -19.09 -11.08
C VAL A 84 -3.21 -18.17 -12.25
N PRO A 85 -4.43 -17.58 -12.25
CA PRO A 85 -4.80 -16.57 -13.24
C PRO A 85 -3.79 -15.42 -13.28
N GLN A 86 -3.59 -14.83 -14.46
CA GLN A 86 -2.62 -13.74 -14.65
C GLN A 86 -3.35 -12.40 -14.83
N ILE A 87 -2.78 -11.33 -14.28
CA ILE A 87 -3.21 -9.94 -14.48
C ILE A 87 -2.13 -9.19 -15.26
N THR A 88 -2.51 -8.34 -16.22
CA THR A 88 -1.54 -7.55 -16.98
C THR A 88 -0.92 -6.47 -16.11
N PHE A 89 0.32 -6.07 -16.41
CA PHE A 89 0.99 -4.97 -15.71
C PHE A 89 0.14 -3.69 -15.72
N GLN A 90 -0.44 -3.35 -16.88
CA GLN A 90 -1.29 -2.16 -17.01
C GLN A 90 -2.52 -2.23 -16.11
N GLU A 91 -3.19 -3.39 -16.05
CA GLU A 91 -4.38 -3.58 -15.22
C GLU A 91 -4.02 -3.51 -13.73
N LEU A 92 -2.96 -4.22 -13.32
CA LEU A 92 -2.50 -4.25 -11.93
C LEU A 92 -2.05 -2.87 -11.46
N THR A 93 -1.25 -2.16 -12.27
CA THR A 93 -0.79 -0.80 -11.94
C THR A 93 -1.93 0.20 -11.88
N THR A 94 -2.95 0.06 -12.73
CA THR A 94 -4.16 0.88 -12.65
C THR A 94 -4.90 0.66 -11.33
N ARG A 95 -5.13 -0.61 -10.96
CA ARG A 95 -5.83 -0.95 -9.72
C ARG A 95 -5.05 -0.50 -8.49
N ILE A 96 -3.77 -0.84 -8.39
CA ILE A 96 -2.94 -0.48 -7.23
C ILE A 96 -2.77 1.04 -7.09
N TYR A 97 -2.74 1.81 -8.19
CA TYR A 97 -2.70 3.27 -8.11
C TYR A 97 -3.96 3.84 -7.45
N HIS A 98 -5.15 3.39 -7.86
CA HIS A 98 -6.40 3.78 -7.22
C HIS A 98 -6.46 3.32 -5.77
N THR A 99 -6.08 2.07 -5.49
CA THR A 99 -6.03 1.53 -4.12
C THR A 99 -5.12 2.36 -3.23
N CYS A 100 -3.88 2.63 -3.64
CA CYS A 100 -2.93 3.42 -2.87
C CYS A 100 -3.47 4.82 -2.61
N LEU A 101 -3.94 5.55 -3.63
CA LEU A 101 -4.46 6.92 -3.44
C LEU A 101 -5.66 7.00 -2.49
N LEU A 102 -6.48 5.95 -2.42
CA LEU A 102 -7.77 6.00 -1.76
C LEU A 102 -7.83 5.23 -0.42
N HIS A 103 -6.83 4.40 -0.08
CA HIS A 103 -6.93 3.49 1.07
C HIS A 103 -7.12 4.20 2.42
N ASP A 104 -6.50 5.37 2.58
CA ASP A 104 -6.54 6.16 3.82
C ASP A 104 -7.58 7.27 3.82
N LEU A 105 -8.52 7.30 2.87
CA LEU A 105 -9.62 8.27 2.91
C LEU A 105 -10.45 8.17 4.20
N GLY A 106 -10.44 7.02 4.87
CA GLY A 106 -11.08 6.84 6.18
C GLY A 106 -10.43 7.65 7.32
N TRP A 107 -9.20 8.14 7.14
CA TRP A 107 -8.48 8.99 8.11
C TRP A 107 -8.75 10.49 7.92
N SER A 108 -9.41 10.85 6.82
CA SER A 108 -9.90 12.21 6.58
C SER A 108 -11.01 12.59 7.56
N ASN A 109 -11.61 13.78 7.39
CA ASN A 109 -12.74 14.19 8.21
C ASN A 109 -14.02 13.38 7.95
N THR A 110 -14.04 12.55 6.91
CA THR A 110 -15.14 11.66 6.52
C THR A 110 -14.78 10.21 6.82
N THR A 111 -15.67 9.48 7.50
CA THR A 111 -15.31 8.25 8.23
C THR A 111 -15.45 6.94 7.44
N GLU A 112 -15.61 6.97 6.12
CA GLU A 112 -16.13 5.83 5.33
C GLU A 112 -15.30 5.51 4.07
N GLY A 113 -13.98 5.41 4.21
CA GLY A 113 -13.03 5.36 3.07
C GLY A 113 -13.35 4.36 1.95
N ALA A 114 -13.74 3.12 2.27
CA ALA A 114 -14.06 2.11 1.26
C ALA A 114 -15.36 2.44 0.48
N PHE A 115 -16.38 2.96 1.16
CA PHE A 115 -17.63 3.39 0.51
C PHE A 115 -17.40 4.63 -0.36
N MET A 116 -16.64 5.60 0.14
CA MET A 116 -16.24 6.78 -0.63
C MET A 116 -15.45 6.39 -1.88
N THR A 117 -14.58 5.39 -1.76
CA THR A 117 -13.84 4.86 -2.91
C THR A 117 -14.78 4.26 -3.95
N TYR A 118 -15.73 3.42 -3.52
CA TYR A 118 -16.74 2.84 -4.41
C TYR A 118 -17.52 3.93 -5.16
N GLU A 119 -18.05 4.92 -4.43
CA GLU A 119 -18.83 6.02 -5.02
C GLU A 119 -17.99 6.87 -5.98
N HIS A 120 -16.76 7.21 -5.58
CA HIS A 120 -15.83 7.98 -6.40
C HIS A 120 -15.51 7.25 -7.71
N LEU A 121 -15.15 5.97 -7.65
CA LEU A 121 -14.83 5.17 -8.83
C LEU A 121 -16.04 5.02 -9.77
N HIS A 122 -17.25 4.85 -9.22
CA HIS A 122 -18.46 4.84 -10.02
C HIS A 122 -18.70 6.17 -10.75
N ALA A 123 -18.35 7.30 -10.12
CA ALA A 123 -18.52 8.62 -10.71
C ALA A 123 -17.46 8.93 -11.79
N VAL A 124 -16.18 8.61 -11.52
CA VAL A 124 -15.06 9.05 -12.39
C VAL A 124 -14.58 8.00 -13.37
N ALA A 125 -14.93 6.73 -13.15
CA ALA A 125 -14.52 5.60 -13.99
C ALA A 125 -15.72 4.66 -14.28
N PRO A 126 -16.82 5.16 -14.88
CA PRO A 126 -18.04 4.37 -15.09
C PRO A 126 -17.88 3.18 -16.04
N SER A 127 -16.76 3.11 -16.78
CA SER A 127 -16.42 1.99 -17.64
C SER A 127 -15.74 0.83 -16.91
N TYR A 128 -15.39 0.99 -15.63
CA TYR A 128 -14.82 -0.08 -14.84
C TYR A 128 -15.89 -1.13 -14.53
N ASP A 129 -15.56 -2.40 -14.75
CA ASP A 129 -16.44 -3.50 -14.37
C ASP A 129 -16.48 -3.69 -12.84
N ALA A 130 -17.47 -4.45 -12.39
CA ALA A 130 -17.66 -4.73 -10.97
C ALA A 130 -16.50 -5.52 -10.35
N GLU A 131 -15.76 -6.30 -11.14
CA GLU A 131 -14.60 -7.04 -10.67
C GLU A 131 -13.45 -6.10 -10.30
N ARG A 132 -13.12 -5.15 -11.18
CA ARG A 132 -12.10 -4.13 -10.94
C ARG A 132 -12.45 -3.24 -9.76
N VAL A 133 -13.69 -2.73 -9.70
CA VAL A 133 -14.14 -1.88 -8.59
C VAL A 133 -14.13 -2.68 -7.28
N GLY A 134 -14.63 -3.91 -7.30
CA GLY A 134 -14.65 -4.82 -6.16
C GLY A 134 -13.25 -5.11 -5.62
N ASP A 135 -12.29 -5.39 -6.49
CA ASP A 135 -10.90 -5.66 -6.12
C ASP A 135 -10.24 -4.45 -5.43
N ILE A 136 -10.43 -3.23 -5.97
CA ILE A 136 -9.91 -2.00 -5.34
C ILE A 136 -10.54 -1.78 -3.96
N VAL A 137 -11.88 -1.83 -3.87
CA VAL A 137 -12.62 -1.57 -2.62
C VAL A 137 -12.29 -2.64 -1.56
N GLN A 138 -12.21 -3.91 -1.95
CA GLN A 138 -11.87 -5.00 -1.05
C GLN A 138 -10.42 -4.90 -0.58
N SER A 139 -9.48 -4.55 -1.47
CA SER A 139 -8.08 -4.31 -1.12
C SER A 139 -7.96 -3.20 -0.07
N ILE A 140 -8.69 -2.09 -0.24
CA ILE A 140 -8.77 -1.02 0.76
C ILE A 140 -9.40 -1.50 2.07
N THR A 141 -10.45 -2.32 2.01
CA THR A 141 -11.13 -2.77 3.23
C THR A 141 -10.24 -3.66 4.12
N LEU A 142 -9.33 -4.42 3.50
CA LEU A 142 -8.57 -5.47 4.17
C LEU A 142 -7.09 -5.13 4.44
N HIS A 143 -6.60 -3.98 3.96
CA HIS A 143 -5.16 -3.68 3.92
C HIS A 143 -4.46 -3.59 5.29
N THR A 144 -5.19 -3.25 6.36
CA THR A 144 -4.65 -3.08 7.71
C THR A 144 -4.51 -4.40 8.48
N SER A 145 -4.74 -5.55 7.85
CA SER A 145 -4.74 -6.84 8.54
C SER A 145 -3.91 -7.88 7.79
N ASN A 146 -3.20 -8.72 8.55
CA ASN A 146 -2.61 -9.94 8.02
C ASN A 146 -3.65 -11.08 8.11
N TRP A 147 -3.88 -11.77 7.00
CA TRP A 147 -4.89 -12.83 6.93
C TRP A 147 -4.18 -14.19 6.79
N PRO A 148 -4.22 -15.06 7.82
CA PRO A 148 -3.35 -16.23 7.89
C PRO A 148 -3.72 -17.36 6.92
N LEU A 149 -4.87 -17.26 6.24
CA LEU A 149 -5.43 -18.29 5.38
C LEU A 149 -6.00 -17.68 4.11
N GLY A 150 -5.94 -18.46 3.03
CA GLY A 150 -6.52 -18.10 1.74
C GLY A 150 -5.59 -17.26 0.87
N ASN A 151 -6.19 -16.69 -0.18
CA ASN A 151 -5.50 -15.88 -1.16
C ASN A 151 -6.02 -14.45 -1.13
N SER A 152 -5.12 -13.51 -1.36
CA SER A 152 -5.40 -12.11 -1.64
C SER A 152 -5.31 -11.89 -3.14
N SER A 153 -5.93 -10.83 -3.64
CA SER A 153 -5.56 -10.33 -4.97
C SER A 153 -4.13 -9.79 -4.92
N ALA A 154 -3.48 -9.70 -6.08
CA ALA A 154 -2.18 -9.05 -6.19
C ALA A 154 -2.22 -7.61 -5.64
N VAL A 155 -3.32 -6.89 -5.92
CA VAL A 155 -3.56 -5.53 -5.45
C VAL A 155 -3.63 -5.48 -3.93
N GLY A 156 -4.41 -6.37 -3.32
CA GLY A 156 -4.58 -6.44 -1.88
C GLY A 156 -3.26 -6.73 -1.16
N GLN A 157 -2.50 -7.72 -1.65
CA GLN A 157 -1.21 -8.06 -1.04
C GLN A 157 -0.17 -6.94 -1.18
N LEU A 158 -0.07 -6.30 -2.35
CA LEU A 158 0.81 -5.14 -2.54
C LEU A 158 0.42 -4.00 -1.60
N MET A 159 -0.88 -3.73 -1.45
CA MET A 159 -1.37 -2.67 -0.58
C MET A 159 -1.02 -2.95 0.88
N SER A 160 -1.31 -4.15 1.39
CA SER A 160 -0.97 -4.53 2.77
C SER A 160 0.54 -4.40 3.03
N LEU A 161 1.37 -5.01 2.17
CA LEU A 161 2.83 -4.99 2.36
C LEU A 161 3.39 -3.57 2.37
N THR A 162 2.90 -2.71 1.47
CA THR A 162 3.44 -1.34 1.32
C THR A 162 2.91 -0.39 2.38
N ALA A 163 1.65 -0.54 2.81
CA ALA A 163 1.08 0.23 3.92
C ALA A 163 1.82 -0.08 5.23
N PHE A 164 1.98 -1.37 5.57
CA PHE A 164 2.72 -1.77 6.77
C PHE A 164 4.18 -1.31 6.71
N PHE A 165 4.85 -1.50 5.58
CA PHE A 165 6.24 -1.05 5.43
C PHE A 165 6.40 0.47 5.64
N GLU A 166 5.51 1.27 5.06
CA GLU A 166 5.58 2.73 5.18
C GLU A 166 5.39 3.18 6.63
N VAL A 167 4.47 2.54 7.36
CA VAL A 167 4.24 2.83 8.76
C VAL A 167 5.45 2.38 9.59
N GLU A 168 5.84 1.10 9.53
CA GLU A 168 6.82 0.45 10.41
C GLU A 168 8.27 0.89 10.17
N GLY A 169 8.64 1.19 8.92
CA GLY A 169 9.98 1.58 8.54
C GLY A 169 10.94 0.39 8.34
N PHE A 170 12.12 0.67 7.78
CA PHE A 170 13.05 -0.35 7.29
C PHE A 170 13.74 -1.15 8.42
N ASP A 171 14.05 -0.48 9.52
CA ASP A 171 14.87 -1.02 10.63
C ASP A 171 14.05 -1.34 11.88
N ASN A 172 12.72 -1.26 11.82
CA ASN A 172 11.84 -1.46 12.96
C ASN A 172 10.57 -2.24 12.59
N PRO A 173 10.69 -3.53 12.24
CA PRO A 173 9.54 -4.35 11.89
C PRO A 173 8.54 -4.54 13.05
N GLY A 174 8.91 -4.19 14.27
CA GLY A 174 8.10 -4.45 15.45
C GLY A 174 7.94 -5.95 15.77
N PRO A 175 7.19 -6.30 16.84
CA PRO A 175 7.00 -7.69 17.25
C PRO A 175 6.21 -8.50 16.21
N GLY A 176 6.84 -9.53 15.64
CA GLY A 176 6.20 -10.39 14.63
C GLY A 176 6.19 -9.78 13.22
N GLY A 177 6.86 -8.65 13.00
CA GLY A 177 6.97 -8.03 11.70
C GLY A 177 7.94 -8.73 10.75
N ILE A 178 7.92 -8.25 9.51
CA ILE A 178 8.66 -8.82 8.38
C ILE A 178 10.03 -8.16 8.31
N ASP A 179 11.10 -8.94 8.07
CA ASP A 179 12.38 -8.35 7.69
C ASP A 179 12.24 -7.67 6.32
N TYR A 180 12.07 -6.34 6.32
CA TYR A 180 11.89 -5.57 5.09
C TYR A 180 13.14 -5.54 4.19
N ASN A 181 14.30 -5.99 4.69
CA ASN A 181 15.46 -6.25 3.83
C ASN A 181 15.19 -7.37 2.81
N LEU A 182 14.16 -8.21 3.01
CA LEU A 182 13.74 -9.23 2.06
C LEU A 182 12.87 -8.67 0.92
N LEU A 183 12.26 -7.50 1.12
CA LEU A 183 11.27 -6.91 0.22
C LEU A 183 11.83 -5.72 -0.56
N PHE A 184 12.58 -4.86 0.11
CA PHE A 184 12.98 -3.57 -0.44
C PHE A 184 14.49 -3.37 -0.46
N ASN A 185 14.96 -2.58 -1.42
CA ASN A 185 16.32 -2.07 -1.43
C ASN A 185 16.38 -0.74 -0.71
N ARG A 186 17.31 -0.58 0.25
CA ARG A 186 17.45 0.63 1.06
C ARG A 186 17.67 1.90 0.22
N THR A 187 18.49 1.82 -0.84
CA THR A 187 18.76 2.96 -1.72
C THR A 187 17.52 3.37 -2.51
N THR A 188 16.76 2.40 -3.04
CA THR A 188 15.47 2.69 -3.71
C THR A 188 14.50 3.39 -2.78
N VAL A 189 14.40 2.92 -1.53
CA VAL A 189 13.51 3.53 -0.54
C VAL A 189 13.93 4.96 -0.23
N ALA A 190 15.22 5.21 0.00
CA ALA A 190 15.73 6.54 0.25
C ALA A 190 15.47 7.52 -0.91
N GLU A 191 15.56 7.06 -2.17
CA GLU A 191 15.21 7.89 -3.33
C GLU A 191 13.71 8.20 -3.41
N ILE A 192 12.84 7.24 -3.09
CA ILE A 192 11.38 7.44 -3.02
C ILE A 192 11.04 8.43 -1.91
N GLU A 193 11.62 8.29 -0.71
CA GLU A 193 11.42 9.23 0.40
C GLU A 193 11.94 10.63 0.07
N LYS A 194 13.05 10.74 -0.65
CA LYS A 194 13.56 12.03 -1.12
C LYS A 194 12.58 12.71 -2.09
N ALA A 195 11.93 11.94 -2.96
CA ALA A 195 10.93 12.46 -3.89
C ALA A 195 9.60 12.82 -3.20
N PHE A 196 9.22 12.05 -2.18
CA PHE A 196 8.00 12.23 -1.39
C PHE A 196 8.33 12.22 0.10
N PRO A 197 8.80 13.35 0.68
CA PRO A 197 9.21 13.40 2.08
C PRO A 197 8.09 13.01 3.05
N ARG A 198 8.44 12.34 4.15
CA ARG A 198 7.48 11.96 5.20
C ARG A 198 6.84 13.17 5.87
N GLY A 199 7.59 14.26 6.05
CA GLY A 199 7.09 15.45 6.73
C GLY A 199 6.49 15.10 8.10
N ASP A 200 5.29 15.63 8.37
CA ASP A 200 4.57 15.44 9.64
C ASP A 200 3.74 14.14 9.67
N PHE A 201 4.06 13.15 8.84
CA PHE A 201 3.26 11.91 8.70
C PHE A 201 3.03 11.21 10.04
N TYR A 202 4.03 11.21 10.92
CA TYR A 202 3.90 10.66 12.26
C TYR A 202 2.78 11.33 13.06
N ASP A 203 2.81 12.66 13.13
CA ASP A 203 1.87 13.44 13.93
C ASP A 203 0.46 13.39 13.32
N GLU A 204 0.35 13.54 12.00
CA GLU A 204 -0.92 13.46 11.27
C GLU A 204 -1.54 12.05 11.36
N GLY A 205 -0.74 11.00 11.17
CA GLY A 205 -1.17 9.60 11.22
C GLY A 205 -1.56 9.17 12.63
N SER A 206 -0.76 9.51 13.65
CA SER A 206 -1.09 9.22 15.05
C SER A 206 -2.40 9.91 15.46
N ALA A 207 -2.55 11.18 15.10
CA ALA A 207 -3.79 11.92 15.37
C ALA A 207 -4.99 11.31 14.62
N ALA A 208 -4.80 10.77 13.42
CA ALA A 208 -5.86 10.09 12.67
C ALA A 208 -6.29 8.78 13.34
N VAL A 209 -5.33 7.95 13.76
CA VAL A 209 -5.59 6.69 14.48
C VAL A 209 -6.29 6.96 15.81
N GLU A 210 -5.84 7.95 16.59
CA GLU A 210 -6.48 8.34 17.84
C GLU A 210 -7.94 8.78 17.63
N ARG A 211 -8.19 9.60 16.59
CA ARG A 211 -9.56 9.99 16.21
C ARG A 211 -10.41 8.79 15.80
N GLU A 212 -9.85 7.85 15.04
CA GLU A 212 -10.55 6.65 14.60
C GLU A 212 -10.96 5.79 15.79
N PHE A 213 -10.05 5.56 16.74
CA PHE A 213 -10.36 4.82 17.97
C PHE A 213 -11.39 5.52 18.86
N ALA A 214 -11.34 6.86 18.94
CA ALA A 214 -12.33 7.62 19.71
C ALA A 214 -13.73 7.57 19.06
N LYS A 215 -13.82 7.65 17.73
CA LYS A 215 -15.09 7.66 17.00
C LYS A 215 -15.66 6.26 16.77
N LYS A 216 -14.78 5.27 16.57
CA LYS A 216 -15.09 3.89 16.18
C LYS A 216 -14.28 2.91 17.04
N PRO A 217 -14.64 2.74 18.32
CA PRO A 217 -13.90 1.85 19.22
C PRO A 217 -13.97 0.37 18.83
N ASN A 218 -14.83 0.02 17.87
CA ASN A 218 -14.98 -1.31 17.27
C ASN A 218 -14.46 -1.38 15.82
N CYS A 219 -13.65 -0.42 15.37
CA CYS A 219 -13.04 -0.49 14.04
C CYS A 219 -12.08 -1.67 13.92
N LEU A 220 -11.78 -2.09 12.69
CA LEU A 220 -10.88 -3.22 12.43
C LEU A 220 -9.50 -3.04 13.10
N LEU A 221 -8.94 -1.83 13.05
CA LEU A 221 -7.66 -1.49 13.69
C LEU A 221 -7.65 -1.76 15.20
N SER A 222 -8.80 -1.65 15.89
CA SER A 222 -8.90 -1.93 17.33
C SER A 222 -8.71 -3.40 17.68
N HIS A 223 -8.79 -4.30 16.69
CA HIS A 223 -8.67 -5.74 16.82
C HIS A 223 -7.28 -6.28 16.44
N LEU A 224 -6.36 -5.42 15.99
CA LEU A 224 -4.98 -5.84 15.75
C LEU A 224 -4.27 -6.17 17.08
N PRO A 225 -3.28 -7.09 17.08
CA PRO A 225 -2.41 -7.29 18.24
C PRO A 225 -1.84 -5.94 18.69
N GLY A 226 -2.04 -5.58 19.96
CA GLY A 226 -1.65 -4.27 20.52
C GLY A 226 -2.78 -3.22 20.59
N GLY A 227 -3.88 -3.43 19.85
CA GLY A 227 -5.18 -2.74 19.95
C GLY A 227 -5.18 -1.25 20.37
N LEU A 228 -6.11 -0.90 21.27
CA LEU A 228 -6.28 0.43 21.87
C LEU A 228 -5.13 0.84 22.83
N SER A 229 -4.16 -0.04 23.10
CA SER A 229 -3.12 0.15 24.12
C SER A 229 -1.89 0.94 23.65
N GLY A 230 -1.92 1.56 22.47
CA GLY A 230 -0.89 2.51 22.04
C GLY A 230 0.31 1.92 21.31
N GLU A 231 0.32 0.62 20.99
CA GLU A 231 1.41 0.02 20.19
C GLU A 231 1.41 0.53 18.72
N LEU A 232 0.29 1.06 18.22
CA LEU A 232 0.27 1.74 16.92
C LEU A 232 1.15 3.00 16.84
N SER A 233 1.36 3.68 17.99
CA SER A 233 2.30 4.82 18.09
C SER A 233 3.79 4.38 18.01
N VAL A 234 4.06 3.08 18.16
CA VAL A 234 5.41 2.52 18.05
C VAL A 234 5.78 2.28 16.59
N PHE A 235 4.81 2.04 15.71
CA PHE A 235 5.06 1.76 14.31
C PHE A 235 5.45 3.01 13.55
N LEU A 236 4.78 4.14 13.77
CA LEU A 236 5.12 5.39 13.10
C LEU A 236 6.41 5.98 13.75
N ARG A 237 7.60 5.85 13.17
CA ARG A 237 8.79 6.61 13.66
C ARG A 237 9.74 7.00 12.54
N GLY A 238 10.24 8.24 12.62
CA GLY A 238 11.41 8.73 11.87
C GLY A 238 11.34 8.60 10.34
N PRO A 239 12.46 8.87 9.64
CA PRO A 239 12.61 8.46 8.24
C PRO A 239 12.59 6.93 8.13
N ILE A 240 12.02 6.36 7.06
CA ILE A 240 11.96 4.90 6.84
C ILE A 240 13.39 4.34 6.82
N VAL A 241 14.30 5.05 6.18
CA VAL A 241 15.74 4.79 6.23
C VAL A 241 16.40 5.84 7.13
N PRO A 242 16.96 5.47 8.30
CA PRO A 242 17.75 6.37 9.12
C PRO A 242 18.87 7.02 8.30
N GLU A 243 19.23 8.27 8.60
CA GLU A 243 20.37 8.92 7.95
C GLU A 243 21.68 8.19 8.30
N GLY A 244 22.14 7.34 7.37
CA GLY A 244 23.47 6.72 7.35
C GLY A 244 23.64 5.43 8.18
N PRO A 245 24.74 4.67 7.93
CA PRO A 245 25.29 3.73 8.91
C PRO A 245 25.91 4.44 10.12
#